data_AF-A0A7Y3L949-F1
#
_entry.id   AF-A0A7Y3L949-F1
#
_cell.length_a   1.000
_cell.length_b   1.000
_cell.length_c   1.000
_cell.angle_alpha   90.00
_cell.angle_beta   90.00
_cell.angle_gamma   90.00
#
_symmetry.space_group_name_H-M   'P 1'
#
loop_
_entity.id
_entity.type
_entity.pdbx_description
1 polymer ?
#
loop_
_entity_poly.entity_id
_entity_poly.type
_entity_poly.pdbx_seq_one_letter_code
_entity_poly.pdbx_strand_id
1 'polypeptide(L)'
;MESRELTKQVNPLFMEWTLVRKQEEARWPPLFEKARSALHRWGEHAPRPAAEVASIDERVAQVRVTFQESTELGRRNNEDFARCTNEFKVTRHLRSQEKLEALARLRDECSRVVREDLAKRALILDQYEQEIGELVSYIDEQLAMAPTVQPKKD
;
A
#
# COMPACT_ATOMS: atom_id res chain seq x y z
N MET A 1 21.35 -19.02 27.82
CA MET A 1 21.64 -17.59 27.58
C MET A 1 21.16 -17.16 26.20
N GLU A 2 21.43 -17.96 25.17
CA GLU A 2 21.15 -17.67 23.75
C GLU A 2 19.67 -17.47 23.39
N SER A 3 18.73 -18.22 24.00
CA SER A 3 17.30 -18.06 23.70
C SER A 3 16.75 -16.68 24.10
N ARG A 4 17.28 -16.05 25.16
CA ARG A 4 16.94 -14.67 25.54
C ARG A 4 17.46 -13.67 24.50
N GLU A 5 18.62 -13.94 23.92
CA GLU A 5 19.24 -13.06 22.93
C GLU A 5 18.49 -13.11 21.59
N LEU A 6 18.15 -14.30 21.11
CA LEU A 6 17.30 -14.44 19.91
C LEU A 6 15.92 -13.81 20.09
N THR A 7 15.33 -13.94 21.28
CA THR A 7 14.07 -13.28 21.61
C THR A 7 14.17 -11.74 21.52
N LYS A 8 15.30 -11.17 21.97
CA LYS A 8 15.58 -9.73 21.86
C LYS A 8 15.79 -9.26 20.41
N GLN A 9 16.22 -10.14 19.51
CA GLN A 9 16.38 -9.83 18.09
C GLN A 9 15.06 -9.88 17.32
N VAL A 10 14.14 -10.78 17.70
CA VAL A 10 12.85 -10.97 17.00
C VAL A 10 11.82 -9.90 17.37
N ASN A 11 11.75 -9.47 18.63
CA ASN A 11 10.77 -8.46 19.07
C ASN A 11 10.84 -7.12 18.29
N PRO A 12 12.03 -6.54 18.04
CA PRO A 12 12.16 -5.33 17.23
C PRO A 12 11.60 -5.47 15.81
N LEU A 13 11.74 -6.63 15.17
CA LEU A 13 11.20 -6.88 13.82
C LEU A 13 9.67 -6.77 13.81
N PHE A 14 9.00 -7.31 14.83
CA PHE A 14 7.54 -7.17 14.95
C PHE A 14 7.10 -5.73 15.18
N MET A 15 7.89 -4.94 15.92
CA MET A 15 7.61 -3.53 16.14
C MET A 15 7.79 -2.71 14.86
N GLU A 16 8.89 -2.93 14.14
CA GLU A 16 9.17 -2.31 12.84
C GLU A 16 8.04 -2.60 11.85
N TRP A 17 7.65 -3.86 11.72
CA TRP A 17 6.54 -4.26 10.85
C TRP A 17 5.23 -3.56 11.24
N THR A 18 4.91 -3.52 12.52
CA THR A 18 3.69 -2.84 13.01
C THR A 18 3.71 -1.35 12.70
N LEU A 19 4.88 -0.70 12.82
CA LEU A 19 5.05 0.72 12.54
C LEU A 19 4.83 1.02 11.06
N VAL A 20 5.52 0.28 10.17
CA VAL A 20 5.39 0.44 8.72
C VAL A 20 3.94 0.23 8.30
N ARG A 21 3.29 -0.82 8.81
CA ARG A 21 1.89 -1.11 8.50
C ARG A 21 0.95 0.04 8.87
N LYS A 22 1.14 0.65 10.06
CA LYS A 22 0.34 1.80 10.50
C LYS A 22 0.57 3.03 9.63
N GLN A 23 1.81 3.27 9.23
CA GLN A 23 2.15 4.39 8.34
C GLN A 23 1.49 4.20 6.97
N GLU A 24 1.54 2.99 6.42
CA GLU A 24 0.86 2.65 5.15
C GLU A 24 -0.65 2.79 5.26
N GLU A 25 -1.28 2.21 6.31
CA GLU A 25 -2.72 2.33 6.57
C GLU A 25 -3.18 3.79 6.63
N ALA A 26 -2.34 4.70 7.16
CA ALA A 26 -2.65 6.13 7.21
C ALA A 26 -2.53 6.84 5.86
N ARG A 27 -1.74 6.33 4.92
CA ARG A 27 -1.56 6.91 3.57
C ARG A 27 -2.74 6.62 2.64
N TRP A 28 -3.46 5.52 2.86
CA TRP A 28 -4.53 5.08 1.96
C TRP A 28 -5.72 6.05 1.86
N PRO A 29 -6.37 6.49 2.96
CA PRO A 29 -7.59 7.29 2.86
C PRO A 29 -7.42 8.60 2.07
N PRO A 30 -6.34 9.38 2.27
CA PRO A 30 -6.10 10.59 1.47
C PRO A 30 -5.95 10.30 -0.04
N LEU A 31 -5.30 9.20 -0.41
CA LEU A 31 -5.09 8.83 -1.82
C LEU A 31 -6.40 8.46 -2.51
N PHE A 32 -7.22 7.64 -1.85
CA PHE A 32 -8.56 7.33 -2.35
C PHE A 32 -9.40 8.58 -2.53
N GLU A 33 -9.35 9.50 -1.57
CA GLU A 33 -10.14 10.72 -1.64
C GLU A 33 -9.70 11.62 -2.78
N LYS A 34 -8.38 11.80 -2.96
CA LYS A 34 -7.84 12.56 -4.10
C LYS A 34 -8.32 12.02 -5.44
N ALA A 35 -8.20 10.70 -5.66
CA ALA A 35 -8.64 10.06 -6.90
C ALA A 35 -10.16 10.21 -7.11
N ARG A 36 -10.95 9.94 -6.06
CA ARG A 36 -12.42 10.04 -6.10
C ARG A 36 -12.88 11.45 -6.42
N SER A 37 -12.35 12.45 -5.73
CA SER A 37 -12.70 13.85 -5.95
C SER A 37 -12.32 14.34 -7.34
N ALA A 38 -11.18 13.89 -7.89
CA ALA A 38 -10.79 14.25 -9.26
C ALA A 38 -11.74 13.63 -10.30
N LEU A 39 -12.05 12.34 -10.18
CA LEU A 39 -12.98 11.67 -11.09
C LEU A 39 -14.41 12.22 -10.98
N HIS A 40 -14.85 12.61 -9.78
CA HIS A 40 -16.14 13.28 -9.61
C HIS A 40 -16.18 14.59 -10.40
N ARG A 41 -15.18 15.46 -10.22
CA ARG A 41 -15.08 16.72 -10.97
C ARG A 41 -15.03 16.48 -12.47
N TRP A 42 -14.25 15.50 -12.92
CA TRP A 42 -14.23 15.10 -14.33
C TRP A 42 -15.63 14.77 -14.87
N GLY A 43 -16.40 13.98 -14.11
CA GLY A 43 -17.76 13.56 -14.49
C GLY A 43 -18.82 14.68 -14.51
N GLU A 44 -18.62 15.77 -13.76
CA GLU A 44 -19.54 16.92 -13.75
C GLU A 44 -19.47 17.75 -15.04
N HIS A 45 -18.37 17.66 -15.80
CA HIS A 45 -18.16 18.46 -17.00
C HIS A 45 -18.37 17.62 -18.27
N ALA A 46 -19.60 17.61 -18.79
CA ALA A 46 -19.95 17.00 -20.08
C ALA A 46 -20.28 18.07 -21.15
N PRO A 47 -20.07 17.79 -22.46
CA PRO A 47 -19.36 16.66 -23.07
C PRO A 47 -17.86 16.95 -23.33
N ARG A 48 -17.03 15.88 -23.30
CA ARG A 48 -15.57 15.93 -23.51
C ARG A 48 -15.16 15.21 -24.80
N PRO A 49 -14.06 15.61 -25.47
CA PRO A 49 -13.49 14.88 -26.60
C PRO A 49 -13.18 13.42 -26.26
N ALA A 50 -13.44 12.51 -27.20
CA ALA A 50 -13.23 11.07 -27.01
C ALA A 50 -11.76 10.71 -26.65
N ALA A 51 -10.80 11.46 -27.17
CA ALA A 51 -9.38 11.26 -26.85
C ALA A 51 -9.06 11.56 -25.37
N GLU A 52 -9.67 12.60 -24.79
CA GLU A 52 -9.48 12.94 -23.38
C GLU A 52 -10.09 11.87 -22.47
N VAL A 53 -11.29 11.39 -22.83
CA VAL A 53 -11.96 10.29 -22.11
C VAL A 53 -11.11 9.03 -22.13
N ALA A 54 -10.59 8.64 -23.31
CA ALA A 54 -9.74 7.46 -23.43
C ALA A 54 -8.45 7.57 -22.58
N SER A 55 -7.85 8.75 -22.50
CA SER A 55 -6.66 8.97 -21.65
C SER A 55 -6.99 8.86 -20.15
N ILE A 56 -8.13 9.38 -19.71
CA ILE A 56 -8.61 9.19 -18.33
C ILE A 56 -8.84 7.71 -18.05
N ASP A 57 -9.51 6.99 -18.95
CA ASP A 57 -9.79 5.56 -18.78
C ASP A 57 -8.50 4.73 -18.65
N GLU A 58 -7.48 5.02 -19.46
CA GLU A 58 -6.17 4.38 -19.37
C GLU A 58 -5.50 4.64 -18.01
N ARG A 59 -5.50 5.89 -17.54
CA ARG A 59 -4.92 6.26 -16.23
C ARG A 59 -5.67 5.62 -15.07
N VAL A 60 -7.00 5.58 -15.14
CA VAL A 60 -7.84 4.90 -14.14
C VAL A 60 -7.59 3.39 -14.15
N ALA A 61 -7.37 2.78 -15.33
CA ALA A 61 -7.01 1.38 -15.43
C ALA A 61 -5.64 1.12 -14.78
N GLN A 62 -4.65 1.96 -15.03
CA GLN A 62 -3.31 1.86 -14.43
C GLN A 62 -3.38 1.97 -12.89
N VAL A 63 -4.01 3.02 -12.36
CA VAL A 63 -4.22 3.22 -10.90
C VAL A 63 -4.90 2.00 -10.28
N ARG A 64 -5.84 1.36 -10.98
CA ARG A 64 -6.56 0.17 -10.50
C ARG A 64 -5.66 -1.05 -10.44
N VAL A 65 -4.77 -1.25 -11.41
CA VAL A 65 -3.81 -2.37 -11.40
C VAL A 65 -2.88 -2.24 -10.21
N THR A 66 -2.28 -1.07 -10.01
CA THR A 66 -1.37 -0.81 -8.88
C THR A 66 -2.10 -0.95 -7.54
N PHE A 67 -3.35 -0.49 -7.46
CA PHE A 67 -4.19 -0.68 -6.28
C PHE A 67 -4.40 -2.17 -5.93
N GLN A 68 -4.71 -2.99 -6.94
CA GLN A 68 -4.90 -4.43 -6.76
C GLN A 68 -3.61 -5.10 -6.30
N GLU A 69 -2.48 -4.78 -6.93
CA GLU A 69 -1.18 -5.33 -6.53
C GLU A 69 -0.84 -4.96 -5.08
N SER A 70 -1.05 -3.71 -4.69
CA SER A 70 -0.78 -3.25 -3.32
C SER A 70 -1.68 -3.92 -2.29
N THR A 71 -2.97 -4.12 -2.63
CA THR A 71 -3.94 -4.80 -1.75
C THR A 71 -3.57 -6.27 -1.55
N GLU A 72 -3.21 -6.98 -2.63
CA GLU A 72 -2.80 -8.38 -2.57
C GLU A 72 -1.49 -8.54 -1.77
N LEU A 73 -0.52 -7.65 -1.98
CA LEU A 73 0.72 -7.65 -1.21
C LEU A 73 0.46 -7.33 0.26
N GLY A 74 -0.46 -6.41 0.56
CA GLY A 74 -0.88 -6.10 1.93
C GLY A 74 -1.54 -7.29 2.63
N ARG A 75 -2.37 -8.06 1.90
CA ARG A 75 -2.97 -9.30 2.39
C ARG A 75 -1.90 -10.35 2.74
N ARG A 76 -0.95 -10.61 1.83
CA ARG A 76 0.16 -11.54 2.05
C ARG A 76 1.01 -11.15 3.25
N ASN A 77 1.39 -9.88 3.35
CA ASN A 77 2.11 -9.35 4.50
C ASN A 77 1.37 -9.58 5.82
N ASN A 78 0.05 -9.41 5.86
CA ASN A 78 -0.74 -9.67 7.06
C ASN A 78 -0.75 -11.17 7.44
N GLU A 79 -0.79 -12.05 6.45
CA GLU A 79 -0.71 -13.50 6.63
C GLU A 79 0.67 -13.92 7.15
N ASP A 80 1.73 -13.37 6.58
CA ASP A 80 3.10 -13.62 7.02
C ASP A 80 3.33 -13.10 8.45
N PHE A 81 2.82 -11.91 8.77
CA PHE A 81 2.88 -11.36 10.13
C PHE A 81 2.16 -12.25 11.13
N ALA A 82 0.95 -12.72 10.77
CA ALA A 82 0.17 -13.61 11.62
C ALA A 82 0.89 -14.96 11.81
N ARG A 83 1.49 -15.52 10.76
CA ARG A 83 2.31 -16.74 10.82
C ARG A 83 3.50 -16.55 11.76
N CYS A 84 4.34 -15.54 11.51
CA CYS A 84 5.48 -15.19 12.36
C CYS A 84 5.07 -15.01 13.83
N THR A 85 3.99 -14.29 14.08
CA THR A 85 3.49 -14.05 15.45
C THR A 85 3.04 -15.35 16.13
N ASN A 86 2.35 -16.23 15.41
CA ASN A 86 1.88 -17.50 15.95
C ASN A 86 3.04 -18.44 16.23
N GLU A 87 4.00 -18.57 15.31
CA GLU A 87 5.20 -19.36 15.52
C GLU A 87 6.01 -18.87 16.71
N PHE A 88 6.17 -17.54 16.85
CA PHE A 88 6.82 -16.95 18.02
C PHE A 88 6.15 -17.34 19.34
N LYS A 89 4.80 -17.33 19.39
CA LYS A 89 4.06 -17.78 20.58
C LYS A 89 4.31 -19.25 20.87
N VAL A 90 4.30 -20.11 19.84
CA VAL A 90 4.57 -21.56 19.99
C VAL A 90 5.98 -21.81 20.52
N THR A 91 6.99 -21.06 20.05
CA THR A 91 8.38 -21.23 20.53
C THR A 91 8.54 -21.06 22.05
N ARG A 92 7.61 -20.36 22.72
CA ARG A 92 7.63 -20.18 24.19
C ARG A 92 7.45 -21.50 24.94
N HIS A 93 6.81 -22.48 24.32
CA HIS A 93 6.48 -23.77 24.93
C HIS A 93 7.46 -24.90 24.56
N LEU A 94 8.47 -24.61 23.73
CA LEU A 94 9.46 -25.58 23.28
C LEU A 94 10.58 -25.80 24.31
N ARG A 95 11.22 -26.98 24.24
CA ARG A 95 12.39 -27.33 25.05
C ARG A 95 13.65 -26.63 24.51
N SER A 96 14.72 -26.59 25.31
CA SER A 96 15.88 -25.70 25.09
C SER A 96 16.48 -25.73 23.69
N GLN A 97 16.79 -26.90 23.14
CA GLN A 97 17.43 -27.01 21.82
C GLN A 97 16.45 -26.74 20.67
N GLU A 98 15.27 -27.36 20.70
CA GLU A 98 14.19 -27.14 19.73
C GLU A 98 13.77 -25.66 19.67
N LYS A 99 13.78 -24.98 20.82
CA LYS A 99 13.49 -23.56 20.94
C LYS A 99 14.54 -22.69 20.25
N LEU A 100 15.83 -23.02 20.39
CA LEU A 100 16.90 -22.25 19.73
C LEU A 100 16.81 -22.36 18.22
N GLU A 101 16.61 -23.57 17.70
CA GLU A 101 16.44 -23.81 16.26
C GLU A 101 15.19 -23.11 15.72
N ALA A 102 14.06 -23.21 16.43
CA ALA A 102 12.82 -22.55 16.02
C ALA A 102 12.96 -21.02 16.05
N LEU A 103 13.59 -20.44 17.07
CA LEU A 103 13.83 -19.00 17.15
C LEU A 103 14.79 -18.49 16.07
N ALA A 104 15.81 -19.27 15.70
CA ALA A 104 16.72 -18.90 14.62
C ALA A 104 16.02 -18.89 13.26
N ARG A 105 15.25 -19.95 12.94
CA ARG A 105 14.44 -20.02 11.71
C ARG A 105 13.44 -18.86 11.64
N LEU A 106 12.72 -18.63 12.73
CA LEU A 106 11.74 -17.54 12.83
C LEU A 106 12.40 -16.17 12.62
N ARG A 107 13.57 -15.93 13.23
CA ARG A 107 14.31 -14.68 13.03
C ARG A 107 14.64 -14.47 11.55
N ASP A 108 15.17 -15.49 10.88
CA ASP A 108 15.61 -15.37 9.49
C ASP A 108 14.40 -15.17 8.55
N GLU A 109 13.31 -15.92 8.76
CA GLU A 109 12.08 -15.77 7.98
C GLU A 109 11.44 -14.41 8.19
N CYS A 110 11.22 -13.99 9.44
CA CYS A 110 10.59 -12.69 9.71
C CYS A 110 11.50 -11.53 9.29
N SER A 111 12.82 -11.65 9.39
CA SER A 111 13.74 -10.62 8.87
C SER A 111 13.66 -10.50 7.36
N ARG A 112 13.56 -11.63 6.65
CA ARG A 112 13.41 -11.64 5.19
C ARG A 112 12.11 -10.95 4.78
N VAL A 113 10.99 -11.34 5.39
CA VAL A 113 9.68 -10.76 5.09
C VAL A 113 9.65 -9.25 5.40
N VAL A 114 10.14 -8.84 6.57
CA VAL A 114 10.21 -7.40 6.93
C VAL A 114 11.05 -6.62 5.92
N ARG A 115 12.16 -7.17 5.41
CA ARG A 115 13.01 -6.44 4.46
C ARG A 115 12.47 -6.44 3.04
N GLU A 116 12.03 -7.59 2.55
CA GLU A 116 11.65 -7.76 1.14
C GLU A 116 10.22 -7.30 0.91
N ASP A 117 9.27 -7.77 1.72
CA ASP A 117 7.85 -7.56 1.45
C ASP A 117 7.40 -6.16 1.86
N LEU A 118 7.98 -5.56 2.91
CA LEU A 118 7.72 -4.15 3.24
C LEU A 118 8.39 -3.20 2.25
N ALA A 119 9.61 -3.48 1.80
CA ALA A 119 10.25 -2.65 0.78
C ALA A 119 9.46 -2.67 -0.53
N LYS A 120 9.04 -3.86 -0.96
CA LYS A 120 8.18 -4.00 -2.14
C LYS A 120 6.86 -3.25 -1.97
N ARG A 121 6.26 -3.33 -0.79
CA ARG A 121 4.99 -2.66 -0.51
C ARG A 121 5.10 -1.15 -0.50
N ALA A 122 6.17 -0.62 0.10
CA ALA A 122 6.46 0.81 0.07
C ALA A 122 6.62 1.31 -1.38
N LEU A 123 7.37 0.60 -2.22
CA LEU A 123 7.55 0.93 -3.64
C LEU A 123 6.22 0.98 -4.40
N ILE A 124 5.35 -0.01 -4.20
CA ILE A 124 4.04 -0.04 -4.87
C ILE A 124 3.14 1.10 -4.36
N LEU A 125 3.20 1.43 -3.06
CA LEU A 125 2.42 2.52 -2.51
C LEU A 125 2.89 3.88 -3.04
N ASP A 126 4.20 4.07 -3.21
CA ASP A 126 4.77 5.26 -3.82
C ASP A 126 4.38 5.37 -5.30
N GLN A 127 4.40 4.25 -6.04
CA GLN A 127 3.88 4.18 -7.42
C GLN A 127 2.40 4.56 -7.49
N TYR A 128 1.58 4.04 -6.57
CA TYR A 128 0.16 4.35 -6.51
C TYR A 128 -0.10 5.84 -6.24
N GLU A 129 0.66 6.44 -5.32
CA GLU A 129 0.60 7.87 -5.05
C GLU A 129 0.99 8.72 -6.26
N GLN A 130 2.05 8.32 -6.98
CA GLN A 130 2.45 8.98 -8.22
C GLN A 130 1.35 8.90 -9.29
N GLU A 131 0.80 7.72 -9.55
CA GLU A 131 -0.23 7.52 -10.57
C GLU A 131 -1.51 8.30 -10.27
N ILE A 132 -1.90 8.41 -8.99
CA ILE A 132 -2.98 9.30 -8.57
C ILE A 132 -2.62 10.75 -8.84
N GLY A 133 -1.39 11.16 -8.50
CA GLY A 133 -0.91 12.52 -8.77
C GLY A 133 -0.98 12.88 -10.26
N GLU A 134 -0.59 11.97 -11.14
CA GLU A 134 -0.68 12.13 -12.59
C GLU A 134 -2.13 12.20 -13.08
N LEU A 135 -3.01 11.33 -12.58
CA LEU A 135 -4.43 11.35 -12.89
C LEU A 135 -5.08 12.69 -12.49
N VAL A 136 -4.82 13.14 -11.26
CA VAL A 136 -5.36 14.40 -10.73
C VAL A 136 -4.85 15.59 -11.55
N SER A 137 -3.54 15.64 -11.81
CA SER A 137 -2.91 16.73 -12.56
C SER A 137 -3.46 16.81 -13.98
N TYR A 138 -3.59 15.67 -14.66
CA TYR A 138 -4.16 15.62 -16.00
C TYR A 138 -5.62 16.10 -16.00
N ILE A 139 -6.44 15.66 -15.04
CA ILE A 139 -7.82 16.15 -14.90
C ILE A 139 -7.82 17.68 -14.71
N ASP A 140 -7.00 18.20 -13.80
CA ASP A 140 -6.95 19.63 -13.52
C ASP A 140 -6.55 20.46 -14.75
N GLU A 141 -5.58 19.99 -15.53
CA GLU A 141 -5.18 20.61 -16.80
C GLU A 141 -6.32 20.63 -17.82
N GLN A 142 -7.01 19.50 -18.02
CA GLN A 142 -8.14 19.42 -18.96
C GLN A 142 -9.34 20.26 -18.49
N LEU A 143 -9.56 20.37 -17.19
CA LEU A 143 -10.59 21.23 -16.63
C LEU A 143 -10.25 22.72 -16.82
N ALA A 144 -8.98 23.10 -16.66
CA ALA A 144 -8.53 24.48 -16.85
C ALA A 144 -8.54 24.95 -18.32
N MET A 145 -8.32 24.02 -19.26
CA MET A 145 -8.36 24.31 -20.70
C MET A 145 -9.79 24.35 -21.27
N ALA A 146 -10.79 23.83 -20.52
CA ALA A 146 -12.17 23.87 -20.96
C ALA A 146 -12.68 25.32 -20.98
N PRO A 147 -13.24 25.82 -22.10
CA PRO A 147 -13.81 27.16 -22.14
C PRO A 147 -14.94 27.25 -21.11
N THR A 148 -14.88 28.24 -20.22
CA THR A 148 -15.99 28.59 -19.32
C THR A 148 -17.22 28.90 -20.17
N VAL A 149 -18.15 27.95 -20.29
CA VAL A 149 -19.47 28.21 -20.85
C VAL A 149 -20.16 29.13 -19.86
N GLN A 150 -20.20 30.44 -20.15
CA GLN A 150 -21.02 31.36 -19.38
C GLN A 150 -22.48 30.88 -19.46
N PRO A 151 -23.20 30.78 -18.32
CA PRO A 151 -24.61 30.46 -18.36
C PRO A 151 -25.31 31.58 -19.13
N LYS A 152 -26.00 31.22 -20.22
CA LYS A 152 -26.95 32.12 -20.88
C LYS A 152 -27.98 32.53 -19.83
N LYS A 153 -27.96 33.80 -19.45
CA LYS A 153 -29.09 34.44 -18.77
C LYS A 153 -30.16 34.65 -19.84
N ASP A 154 -31.21 33.84 -19.79
CA ASP A 154 -32.51 34.19 -20.37
C ASP A 154 -33.28 35.07 -19.37
#